data_AF-A0A2T4YQ54-F1
#
_entry.id   AF-A0A2T4YQ54-F1
#
_cell.length_a   1.000
_cell.length_b   1.000
_cell.length_c   1.000
_cell.angle_alpha   90.00
_cell.angle_beta   90.00
_cell.angle_gamma   90.00
#
_symmetry.space_group_name_H-M   'P 1'
#
loop_
_entity.id
_entity.type
_entity.pdbx_description
1 polymer ?
#
loop_
_entity_poly.entity_id
_entity_poly.type
_entity_poly.pdbx_seq_one_letter_code
_entity_poly.pdbx_strand_id
1 'polypeptide(L)'
;MSNPISVDIPHKLGKAGVRSRLDSGIDTIGSKIPGGSVTDRRWEGDTLHFTVSAMGQVIGSKVTVFEDNVHAIVDLPGLLGLFAGKVQDMIRKEGPKLLR
;
A
#
# COMPACT_ATOMS: atom_id res chain seq x y z
N MET A 1 1.72 18.34 8.83
CA MET A 1 2.41 17.14 9.33
C MET A 1 1.71 15.94 8.71
N SER A 2 2.44 15.05 8.05
CA SER A 2 1.93 13.73 7.63
C SER A 2 2.06 12.76 8.81
N ASN A 3 1.09 11.87 8.96
CA ASN A 3 1.18 10.78 9.93
C ASN A 3 1.38 9.46 9.16
N PRO A 4 2.63 9.06 8.88
CA PRO A 4 2.90 7.85 8.13
C PRO A 4 2.46 6.63 8.94
N ILE A 5 1.73 5.73 8.31
CA ILE A 5 1.44 4.41 8.86
C ILE A 5 2.36 3.39 8.23
N SER A 6 2.85 2.44 9.03
CA SER A 6 3.64 1.30 8.56
C SER A 6 2.95 -0.02 8.91
N VAL A 7 2.95 -0.95 7.96
CA VAL A 7 2.34 -2.28 8.11
C VAL A 7 3.26 -3.33 7.52
N ASP A 8 3.58 -4.34 8.33
CA ASP A 8 4.26 -5.55 7.90
C ASP A 8 3.25 -6.67 7.63
N ILE A 9 3.41 -7.34 6.51
CA ILE A 9 2.53 -8.41 6.03
C ILE A 9 3.37 -9.63 5.63
N PRO A 10 3.36 -10.71 6.43
CA PRO A 10 4.10 -11.91 6.09
C PRO A 10 3.49 -12.62 4.88
N HIS A 11 4.33 -13.22 4.03
CA HIS A 11 3.92 -14.01 2.87
C HIS A 11 4.86 -15.21 2.64
N LYS A 12 4.48 -16.08 1.70
CA LYS A 12 5.28 -17.25 1.28
C LYS A 12 5.61 -17.27 -0.22
N LEU A 13 5.27 -16.21 -0.94
CA LEU A 13 5.41 -16.12 -2.40
C LEU A 13 6.83 -15.79 -2.91
N GLY A 14 7.75 -15.39 -2.04
CA GLY A 14 9.03 -14.80 -2.44
C GLY A 14 8.87 -13.44 -3.14
N LYS A 15 9.99 -12.76 -3.41
CA LYS A 15 9.98 -11.40 -3.99
C LYS A 15 9.28 -11.31 -5.35
N ALA A 16 9.61 -12.22 -6.27
CA ALA A 16 9.07 -12.22 -7.62
C ALA A 16 7.55 -12.49 -7.63
N GLY A 17 7.07 -13.39 -6.77
CA GLY A 17 5.65 -13.69 -6.64
C GLY A 17 4.87 -12.49 -6.12
N VAL A 18 5.37 -11.85 -5.05
CA VAL A 18 4.75 -10.63 -4.50
C VAL A 18 4.74 -9.49 -5.53
N ARG A 19 5.85 -9.26 -6.24
CA ARG A 19 5.92 -8.23 -7.28
C ARG A 19 4.82 -8.39 -8.32
N SER A 20 4.66 -9.60 -8.84
CA SER A 20 3.58 -9.91 -9.80
C SER A 20 2.17 -9.68 -9.21
N ARG A 21 1.97 -10.02 -7.94
CA ARG A 21 0.68 -9.76 -7.25
C ARG A 21 0.41 -8.28 -7.02
N LEU A 22 1.43 -7.50 -6.67
CA LEU A 22 1.29 -6.06 -6.52
C LEU A 22 1.02 -5.39 -7.86
N ASP A 23 1.74 -5.76 -8.92
CA ASP A 23 1.51 -5.22 -10.26
C ASP A 23 0.08 -5.49 -10.78
N SER A 24 -0.44 -6.69 -10.53
CA SER A 24 -1.79 -7.07 -10.96
C SER A 24 -2.91 -6.61 -10.01
N GLY A 25 -2.60 -6.41 -8.73
CA GLY A 25 -3.60 -6.25 -7.68
C GLY A 25 -3.65 -4.87 -7.02
N ILE A 26 -2.63 -4.03 -7.17
CA ILE A 26 -2.55 -2.75 -6.43
C ILE A 26 -3.70 -1.79 -6.80
N ASP A 27 -4.17 -1.80 -8.06
CA ASP A 27 -5.32 -1.02 -8.51
C ASP A 27 -6.61 -1.47 -7.81
N THR A 28 -6.72 -2.77 -7.53
CA THR A 28 -7.84 -3.31 -6.75
C THR A 28 -7.79 -2.81 -5.31
N ILE A 29 -6.60 -2.72 -4.69
CA ILE A 29 -6.46 -2.16 -3.34
C ILE A 29 -6.84 -0.68 -3.34
N GLY A 30 -6.33 0.10 -4.30
CA GLY A 30 -6.63 1.53 -4.37
C GLY A 30 -8.11 1.82 -4.61
N SER A 31 -8.81 1.00 -5.40
CA SER A 31 -10.26 1.14 -5.59
C SER A 31 -11.11 0.79 -4.36
N LYS A 32 -10.54 0.09 -3.36
CA LYS A 32 -11.20 -0.09 -2.05
C LYS A 32 -11.19 1.17 -1.20
N ILE A 33 -10.30 2.12 -1.50
CA ILE A 33 -10.27 3.41 -0.82
C ILE A 33 -11.37 4.28 -1.46
N PRO A 34 -12.36 4.77 -0.69
CA PRO A 34 -13.44 5.59 -1.24
C PRO A 34 -12.90 6.85 -1.92
N GLY A 35 -13.20 7.02 -3.21
CA GLY A 35 -12.64 8.11 -4.03
C GLY A 35 -11.14 7.97 -4.30
N GLY A 36 -10.57 6.79 -4.03
CA GLY A 36 -9.18 6.41 -4.21
C GLY A 36 -8.87 6.02 -5.65
N SER A 37 -7.76 6.52 -6.18
CA SER A 37 -7.19 6.09 -7.46
C SER A 37 -5.68 5.93 -7.32
N VAL A 38 -5.14 4.83 -7.86
CA VAL A 38 -3.69 4.59 -7.87
C VAL A 38 -3.08 5.25 -9.10
N THR A 39 -2.00 6.00 -8.90
CA THR A 39 -1.21 6.66 -9.94
C THR A 39 0.28 6.54 -9.62
N ASP A 40 1.14 6.87 -10.59
CA ASP A 40 2.58 6.99 -10.42
C ASP A 40 3.26 5.74 -9.85
N ARG A 41 2.89 4.58 -10.40
CA ARG A 41 3.48 3.29 -10.06
C ARG A 41 4.88 3.19 -10.65
N ARG A 42 5.89 3.03 -9.79
CA ARG A 42 7.27 2.79 -10.20
C ARG A 42 7.95 1.81 -9.25
N TRP A 43 8.66 0.85 -9.82
CA TRP A 43 9.54 -0.04 -9.06
C TRP A 43 10.94 0.55 -8.96
N GLU A 44 11.52 0.50 -7.77
CA GLU A 44 12.90 0.87 -7.48
C GLU A 44 13.54 -0.29 -6.71
N GLY A 45 14.24 -1.17 -7.45
CA GLY A 45 14.70 -2.45 -6.91
C GLY A 45 13.53 -3.33 -6.47
N ASP A 46 13.48 -3.63 -5.16
CA ASP A 46 12.44 -4.42 -4.50
C ASP A 46 11.33 -3.56 -3.85
N THR A 47 11.35 -2.24 -4.07
CA THR A 47 10.34 -1.32 -3.53
C THR A 47 9.42 -0.80 -4.63
N LEU A 48 8.12 -0.99 -4.47
CA LEU A 48 7.09 -0.36 -5.27
C LEU A 48 6.71 0.97 -4.65
N HIS A 49 6.96 2.06 -5.37
CA HIS A 49 6.42 3.37 -5.06
C HIS A 49 5.15 3.59 -5.88
N PHE A 50 4.11 4.08 -5.23
CA PHE A 50 2.88 4.47 -5.88
C PHE A 50 2.19 5.57 -5.10
N THR A 51 1.27 6.25 -5.76
CA THR A 51 0.53 7.34 -5.17
C THR A 51 -0.95 6.99 -5.19
N VAL A 52 -1.65 7.28 -4.10
CA VAL A 52 -3.10 7.15 -4.05
C VAL A 52 -3.71 8.54 -3.96
N SER A 53 -4.56 8.91 -4.91
CA SER A 53 -5.33 10.14 -4.81
C SER A 53 -6.68 9.83 -4.20
N ALA A 54 -7.01 10.44 -3.05
CA ALA A 54 -8.30 10.26 -2.38
C ALA A 54 -8.75 11.58 -1.75
N MET A 55 -10.04 11.91 -1.88
CA MET A 55 -10.64 13.13 -1.28
C MET A 55 -9.90 14.44 -1.63
N GLY A 56 -9.34 14.55 -2.84
CA GLY A 56 -8.57 15.72 -3.26
C GLY A 56 -7.17 15.82 -2.64
N GLN A 57 -6.72 14.78 -1.92
CA GLN A 57 -5.39 14.68 -1.35
C GLN A 57 -4.58 13.59 -2.05
N VAL A 58 -3.27 13.82 -2.09
CA VAL A 58 -2.28 12.91 -2.65
C VAL A 58 -1.59 12.17 -1.51
N ILE A 59 -1.67 10.84 -1.53
CA ILE A 59 -1.15 9.95 -0.50
C ILE A 59 0.06 9.23 -1.08
N GLY A 60 1.26 9.60 -0.61
CA GLY A 60 2.48 8.88 -0.94
C GLY A 60 2.45 7.49 -0.33
N SER A 61 2.71 6.45 -1.13
CA SER A 61 2.75 5.08 -0.64
C SER A 61 3.99 4.37 -1.18
N LYS A 62 4.57 3.50 -0.36
CA LYS A 62 5.68 2.65 -0.77
C LYS A 62 5.57 1.28 -0.13
N VAL A 63 5.91 0.26 -0.88
CA VAL A 63 5.83 -1.14 -0.45
C VAL A 63 7.16 -1.80 -0.77
N THR A 64 7.92 -2.15 0.25
CA THR A 64 9.17 -2.88 0.12
C THR A 64 8.91 -4.38 0.27
N VAL A 65 9.36 -5.14 -0.70
CA VAL A 65 9.19 -6.59 -0.74
C VAL A 65 10.45 -7.27 -0.21
N PHE A 66 10.29 -8.07 0.83
CA PHE A 66 11.30 -8.97 1.35
C PHE A 66 10.98 -10.41 0.92
N GLU A 67 11.80 -11.36 1.36
CA GLU A 67 11.67 -12.76 0.93
C GLU A 67 10.39 -13.41 1.50
N ASP A 68 10.05 -13.06 2.73
CA ASP A 68 8.99 -13.64 3.55
C ASP A 68 8.06 -12.58 4.17
N ASN A 69 8.30 -11.29 3.90
CA ASN A 69 7.52 -10.19 4.42
C ASN A 69 7.40 -9.04 3.40
N VAL A 70 6.32 -8.28 3.49
CA VAL A 70 6.13 -7.02 2.78
C VAL A 70 5.97 -5.90 3.80
N HIS A 71 6.75 -4.84 3.65
CA HIS A 71 6.65 -3.63 4.46
C HIS A 71 5.99 -2.51 3.66
N ALA A 72 4.76 -2.16 4.01
CA ALA A 72 4.00 -1.08 3.40
C ALA A 72 4.02 0.17 4.28
N ILE A 73 4.36 1.32 3.68
CA ILE A 73 4.28 2.64 4.30
C ILE A 73 3.32 3.50 3.48
N VAL A 74 2.39 4.17 4.17
CA VAL A 74 1.40 5.07 3.57
C VAL A 74 1.43 6.40 4.32
N ASP A 75 1.75 7.46 3.59
CA ASP A 75 1.83 8.82 4.11
C ASP A 75 0.45 9.46 4.03
N LEU A 76 -0.23 9.60 5.19
CA LEU A 76 -1.56 10.22 5.27
C LEU A 76 -1.42 11.71 5.64
N PRO A 77 -1.55 12.64 4.68
CA PRO A 77 -1.42 14.07 4.95
C PRO A 77 -2.71 14.70 5.50
N GLY A 78 -2.56 15.75 6.30
CA GLY A 78 -3.69 16.59 6.71
C GLY A 78 -4.75 15.82 7.51
N LEU A 79 -6.01 15.96 7.12
CA LEU A 79 -7.15 15.35 7.83
C LEU A 79 -7.14 13.81 7.75
N LEU A 80 -6.54 13.22 6.71
CA LEU A 80 -6.43 11.76 6.56
C LEU A 80 -5.65 11.10 7.70
N GLY A 81 -4.76 11.84 8.37
CA GLY A 81 -4.04 11.35 9.54
C GLY A 81 -4.95 10.93 10.70
N LEU A 82 -6.17 11.49 10.79
CA LEU A 82 -7.17 11.08 11.80
C LEU A 82 -7.73 9.68 11.53
N PHE A 83 -7.65 9.21 10.29
CA PHE A 83 -8.11 7.89 9.85
C PHE A 83 -6.98 6.85 9.78
N ALA A 84 -5.76 7.22 10.20
CA ALA A 84 -4.57 6.36 10.15
C ALA A 84 -4.83 4.94 10.68
N GLY A 85 -5.48 4.81 11.84
CA GLY A 85 -5.83 3.49 12.40
C GLY A 85 -6.76 2.68 11.49
N LYS A 86 -7.81 3.29 10.94
CA LYS A 86 -8.75 2.59 10.03
C LYS A 86 -8.07 2.17 8.73
N VAL A 87 -7.20 3.01 8.16
CA VAL A 87 -6.43 2.67 6.96
C VAL A 87 -5.47 1.53 7.28
N GLN A 88 -4.79 1.57 8.43
CA GLN A 88 -3.91 0.52 8.89
C GLN A 88 -4.65 -0.83 9.03
N ASP A 89 -5.83 -0.83 9.67
CA ASP A 89 -6.67 -2.02 9.83
C ASP A 89 -7.14 -2.58 8.48
N MET A 90 -7.54 -1.71 7.57
CA MET A 90 -7.93 -2.09 6.21
C MET A 90 -6.76 -2.74 5.45
N ILE A 91 -5.55 -2.15 5.50
CA ILE A 91 -4.36 -2.74 4.86
C ILE A 91 -4.01 -4.09 5.49
N ARG A 92 -4.08 -4.21 6.82
CA ARG A 92 -3.87 -5.49 7.52
C ARG A 92 -4.89 -6.56 7.13
N LYS A 93 -6.11 -6.16 6.79
CA LYS A 93 -7.19 -7.08 6.37
C LYS A 93 -7.13 -7.47 4.90
N GLU A 94 -6.86 -6.51 4.01
CA GLU A 94 -6.89 -6.72 2.55
C GLU A 94 -5.53 -7.10 1.98
N GLY A 95 -4.43 -6.61 2.55
CA GLY A 95 -3.07 -6.89 2.08
C GLY A 95 -2.72 -8.39 2.04
N PRO A 96 -2.98 -9.19 3.09
CA PRO A 96 -2.75 -10.64 3.03
C PRO A 96 -3.57 -11.34 1.94
N LYS A 97 -4.76 -10.84 1.59
CA LYS A 97 -5.60 -11.44 0.54
C LYS A 97 -4.99 -11.26 -0.84
N LEU A 98 -4.29 -10.15 -1.06
CA LEU A 98 -3.55 -9.89 -2.30
C LEU A 98 -2.34 -10.83 -2.45
N LEU A 99 -1.72 -11.19 -1.32
CA LEU A 99 -0.51 -12.00 -1.22
C LEU A 99 -0.78 -13.50 -0.98
N ARG A 100 -2.04 -13.94 -1.05
CA ARG A 100 -2.43 -15.34 -0.82
C ARG A 100 -2.38 -16.20 -2.08
#